data_AF-A0A2D7A7F5-F1
#
_entry.id   AF-A0A2D7A7F5-F1
#
_cell.length_a   1.000
_cell.length_b   1.000
_cell.length_c   1.000
_cell.angle_alpha   90.00
_cell.angle_beta   90.00
_cell.angle_gamma   90.00
#
_symmetry.space_group_name_H-M   'P 1'
#
loop_
_entity.id
_entity.type
_entity.pdbx_description
1 polymer ?
#
loop_
_entity_poly.entity_id
_entity_poly.type
_entity_poly.pdbx_seq_one_letter_code
_entity_poly.pdbx_strand_id
1 'polypeptide(L)'
;MAEDLVTKTMLFDTWGTLVDNYSIADVIEQYVFESHIAQRIAQDWRFQQKWAMFHLTLSDNFVPHPALNEACLRWALELHNIDLGDDDIRTINDQYHKLRAYPDVINALSSIKDQGWVVKIVANPTKKMIEDHSKFAGTIKFIDEIISSGEEKQAFKPSPQVFEIGAERAGCPKEEILWVTGHQWEAFGAVRHGLKVAWTNRAQQPKLQIGIEPNYITKNLQELADIVAHDY
;
A
#
# COMPACT_ATOMS: atom_id res chain seq x y z
N MET A 1 -17.18 18.80 -31.98
CA MET A 1 -15.82 18.90 -31.44
C MET A 1 -15.79 17.92 -30.29
N ALA A 2 -14.93 16.90 -30.34
CA ALA A 2 -14.74 16.04 -29.19
C ALA A 2 -14.13 16.94 -28.10
N GLU A 3 -14.78 17.03 -26.94
CA GLU A 3 -14.10 17.56 -25.76
C GLU A 3 -12.87 16.69 -25.55
N ASP A 4 -11.68 17.31 -25.53
CA ASP A 4 -10.46 16.62 -25.16
C ASP A 4 -10.67 16.12 -23.72
N LEU A 5 -10.98 14.82 -23.58
CA LEU A 5 -11.15 14.19 -22.28
C LEU A 5 -9.85 14.36 -21.51
N VAL A 6 -9.90 15.17 -20.45
CA VAL A 6 -8.76 15.37 -19.57
C VAL A 6 -8.42 14.02 -18.94
N THR A 7 -7.19 13.56 -19.14
CA THR A 7 -6.72 12.31 -18.55
C THR A 7 -6.70 12.44 -17.03
N LYS A 8 -7.42 11.56 -16.33
CA LYS A 8 -7.40 11.47 -14.88
C LYS A 8 -6.56 10.27 -14.44
N THR A 9 -5.83 10.42 -13.33
CA THR A 9 -4.90 9.40 -12.85
C THR A 9 -5.19 9.02 -11.41
N MET A 10 -5.33 7.72 -11.14
CA MET A 10 -5.36 7.16 -9.80
C MET A 10 -3.97 6.64 -9.39
N LEU A 11 -3.48 7.11 -8.25
CA LEU A 11 -2.22 6.68 -7.65
C LEU A 11 -2.52 5.79 -6.45
N PHE A 12 -2.18 4.51 -6.56
CA PHE A 12 -2.51 3.51 -5.55
C PHE A 12 -1.33 3.20 -4.62
N ASP A 13 -1.62 3.14 -3.32
CA ASP A 13 -0.88 2.28 -2.42
C ASP A 13 -1.18 0.78 -2.68
N THR A 14 -0.31 -0.11 -2.21
CA THR A 14 -0.42 -1.56 -2.43
C THR A 14 -0.81 -2.32 -1.15
N TRP A 15 0.09 -2.41 -0.17
CA TRP A 15 -0.06 -3.29 1.01
C TRP A 15 -1.08 -2.74 2.01
N GLY A 16 -2.26 -3.35 2.06
CA GLY A 16 -3.40 -2.90 2.89
C GLY A 16 -4.43 -2.08 2.11
N THR A 17 -4.17 -1.84 0.81
CA THR A 17 -5.05 -1.09 -0.09
C THR A 17 -5.59 -2.01 -1.18
N LEU A 18 -4.70 -2.60 -1.97
CA LEU A 18 -5.02 -3.62 -2.98
C LEU A 18 -4.89 -5.04 -2.41
N VAL A 19 -4.15 -5.19 -1.33
CA VAL A 19 -3.62 -6.48 -0.88
C VAL A 19 -3.93 -6.71 0.58
N ASP A 20 -4.35 -7.93 0.90
CA ASP A 20 -4.55 -8.34 2.28
C ASP A 20 -3.22 -8.71 2.96
N ASN A 21 -2.86 -7.96 4.00
CA ASN A 21 -1.66 -8.25 4.79
C ASN A 21 -1.94 -9.23 5.94
N TYR A 22 -3.21 -9.48 6.29
CA TYR A 22 -3.54 -10.27 7.48
C TYR A 22 -3.32 -11.77 7.26
N SER A 23 -3.35 -12.24 6.01
CA SER A 23 -3.11 -13.65 5.67
C SER A 23 -1.68 -14.14 5.96
N ILE A 24 -0.76 -13.24 6.31
CA ILE A 24 0.61 -13.63 6.71
C ILE A 24 0.62 -14.42 8.03
N ALA A 25 -0.39 -14.22 8.88
CA ALA A 25 -0.55 -14.98 10.12
C ALA A 25 -0.71 -16.48 9.83
N ASP A 26 -1.45 -16.86 8.79
CA ASP A 26 -1.66 -18.26 8.38
C ASP A 26 -0.35 -18.95 7.96
N VAL A 27 0.61 -18.17 7.45
CA VAL A 27 1.96 -18.66 7.10
C VAL A 27 2.75 -18.87 8.39
N ILE A 28 2.79 -17.87 9.27
CA ILE A 28 3.53 -17.92 10.53
C ILE A 28 3.04 -19.08 11.40
N GLU A 29 1.73 -19.34 11.41
CA GLU A 29 1.11 -20.44 12.15
C GLU A 29 1.69 -21.81 11.80
N GLN A 30 2.15 -22.02 10.56
CA GLN A 30 2.79 -23.27 10.13
C GLN A 30 4.14 -23.53 10.82
N TYR A 31 4.75 -22.49 11.40
CA TYR A 31 6.05 -22.56 12.08
C TYR A 31 5.93 -22.49 13.60
N VAL A 32 4.97 -21.69 14.11
CA VAL A 32 4.78 -21.50 15.56
C VAL A 32 3.72 -22.43 16.16
N PHE A 33 2.90 -23.07 15.33
CA PHE A 33 1.84 -24.04 15.71
C PHE A 33 0.79 -23.53 16.71
N GLU A 34 0.71 -22.21 16.91
CA GLU A 34 -0.24 -21.55 17.81
C GLU A 34 -0.84 -20.31 17.13
N SER A 35 -2.10 -20.40 16.67
CA SER A 35 -2.74 -19.35 15.86
C SER A 35 -2.74 -17.98 16.54
N HIS A 36 -2.97 -17.95 17.85
CA HIS A 36 -3.02 -16.72 18.61
C HIS A 36 -1.64 -16.05 18.77
N ILE A 37 -0.55 -16.83 18.81
CA ILE A 37 0.82 -16.31 18.77
C ILE A 37 1.14 -15.81 17.36
N ALA A 38 0.80 -16.58 16.32
CA ALA A 38 1.03 -16.20 14.93
C ALA A 38 0.37 -14.87 14.57
N GLN A 39 -0.86 -14.65 15.04
CA GLN A 39 -1.58 -13.38 14.86
C GLN A 39 -0.86 -12.21 15.55
N ARG A 40 -0.35 -12.40 16.78
CA ARG A 40 0.41 -11.35 17.48
C ARG A 40 1.72 -11.02 16.76
N ILE A 41 2.47 -12.04 16.33
CA ILE A 41 3.71 -11.84 15.56
C ILE A 41 3.42 -11.08 14.27
N ALA A 42 2.37 -11.44 13.53
CA ALA A 42 1.98 -10.73 12.31
C ALA A 42 1.62 -9.25 12.58
N GLN A 43 0.91 -8.98 13.67
CA GLN A 43 0.56 -7.62 14.09
C GLN A 43 1.80 -6.80 14.47
N ASP A 44 2.67 -7.36 15.30
CA ASP A 44 3.89 -6.68 15.77
C ASP A 44 4.91 -6.49 14.65
N TRP A 45 5.04 -7.47 13.75
CA TRP A 45 5.85 -7.32 12.54
C TRP A 45 5.35 -6.17 11.68
N ARG A 46 4.04 -6.09 11.43
CA ARG A 46 3.44 -5.01 10.63
C ARG A 46 3.54 -3.65 11.32
N PHE A 47 3.39 -3.62 12.64
CA PHE A 47 3.59 -2.43 13.46
C PHE A 47 5.04 -1.94 13.32
N GLN A 48 6.01 -2.83 13.50
CA GLN A 48 7.42 -2.49 13.47
C GLN A 48 7.88 -2.05 12.07
N GLN A 49 7.39 -2.67 11.00
CA GLN A 49 7.63 -2.20 9.63
C GLN A 49 7.27 -0.72 9.47
N LYS A 50 6.06 -0.33 9.92
CA LYS A 50 5.58 1.05 9.80
C LYS A 50 6.44 2.01 10.61
N TRP A 51 6.72 1.69 11.87
CA TRP A 51 7.53 2.53 12.73
C TRP A 51 8.97 2.65 12.26
N ALA A 52 9.58 1.55 11.83
CA ALA A 52 10.95 1.58 11.33
C ALA A 52 11.07 2.43 10.06
N MET A 53 10.10 2.34 9.13
CA MET A 53 10.05 3.23 7.96
C MET A 53 9.91 4.70 8.34
N PHE A 54 9.09 5.02 9.35
CA PHE A 54 8.93 6.40 9.84
C PHE A 54 10.22 6.91 10.48
N HIS A 55 10.85 6.11 11.35
CA HIS A 55 12.08 6.48 12.03
C HIS A 55 13.23 6.70 11.05
N LEU A 56 13.42 5.80 10.09
CA LEU A 56 14.45 5.93 9.06
C LEU A 56 14.24 7.23 8.28
N THR A 57 13.03 7.45 7.78
CA THR A 57 12.68 8.66 7.03
C THR A 57 12.89 9.94 7.84
N LEU A 58 12.50 9.97 9.12
CA LEU A 58 12.64 11.16 9.99
C LEU A 58 14.07 11.40 10.49
N SER A 59 14.94 10.40 10.39
CA SER A 59 16.35 10.49 10.80
C SER A 59 17.31 10.65 9.63
N ASP A 60 16.78 10.99 8.44
CA ASP A 60 17.54 11.10 7.18
C ASP A 60 18.40 9.86 6.89
N ASN A 61 17.84 8.68 7.18
CA ASN A 61 18.46 7.39 6.95
C ASN A 61 17.58 6.50 6.06
N PHE A 62 18.18 5.57 5.34
CA PHE A 62 17.45 4.67 4.45
C PHE A 62 18.03 3.26 4.48
N VAL A 63 17.14 2.29 4.68
CA VAL A 63 17.42 0.86 4.52
C VAL A 63 16.43 0.33 3.49
N PRO A 64 16.89 -0.37 2.44
CA PRO A 64 16.00 -0.95 1.44
C PRO A 64 14.92 -1.82 2.09
N HIS A 65 13.67 -1.68 1.62
CA HIS A 65 12.51 -2.33 2.21
C HIS A 65 12.68 -3.85 2.44
N PRO A 66 13.23 -4.66 1.53
CA PRO A 66 13.37 -6.11 1.77
C PRO A 66 14.21 -6.43 3.01
N ALA A 67 15.34 -5.76 3.19
CA ALA A 67 16.21 -5.95 4.36
C ALA A 67 15.53 -5.43 5.64
N LEU A 68 14.84 -4.29 5.55
CA LEU A 68 14.07 -3.74 6.67
C LEU A 68 12.93 -4.69 7.10
N ASN A 69 12.24 -5.29 6.13
CA ASN A 69 11.12 -6.18 6.35
C ASN A 69 11.54 -7.45 7.12
N GLU A 70 12.65 -8.07 6.70
CA GLU A 70 13.21 -9.24 7.38
C GLU A 70 13.71 -8.88 8.79
N ALA A 71 14.38 -7.73 8.95
CA ALA A 71 14.81 -7.25 10.26
C ALA A 71 13.62 -7.04 11.22
N CYS A 72 12.50 -6.51 10.71
CA CYS A 72 11.28 -6.36 11.50
C CYS A 72 10.63 -7.71 11.84
N LEU A 73 10.74 -8.74 10.98
CA LEU A 73 10.27 -10.09 11.28
C LEU A 73 11.07 -10.70 12.42
N ARG A 74 12.40 -10.62 12.33
CA ARG A 74 13.31 -11.09 13.39
C ARG A 74 13.02 -10.44 14.73
N TRP A 75 12.83 -9.11 14.73
CA TRP A 75 12.44 -8.37 15.92
C TRP A 75 11.11 -8.85 16.51
N ALA A 76 10.10 -9.10 15.66
CA ALA A 76 8.81 -9.59 16.12
C ALA A 76 8.92 -11.03 16.68
N LEU A 77 9.69 -11.91 16.05
CA LEU A 77 9.93 -13.26 16.56
C LEU A 77 10.63 -13.23 17.93
N GLU A 78 11.66 -12.40 18.06
CA GLU A 78 12.39 -12.20 19.33
C GLU A 78 11.48 -11.66 20.43
N LEU A 79 10.61 -10.69 20.12
CA LEU A 79 9.63 -10.14 21.07
C LEU A 79 8.71 -11.22 21.66
N HIS A 80 8.40 -12.26 20.88
CA HIS A 80 7.56 -13.38 21.29
C HIS A 80 8.35 -14.60 21.78
N ASN A 81 9.68 -14.49 21.95
CA ASN A 81 10.57 -15.59 22.32
C ASN A 81 10.48 -16.79 21.36
N ILE A 82 10.26 -16.54 20.07
CA ILE A 82 10.25 -17.55 19.03
C ILE A 82 11.61 -17.59 18.35
N ASP A 83 12.25 -18.76 18.38
CA ASP A 83 13.50 -19.04 17.68
C ASP A 83 13.22 -19.85 16.42
N LEU A 84 13.55 -19.28 15.25
CA LEU A 84 13.40 -19.93 13.95
C LEU A 84 14.74 -19.87 13.21
N GLY A 85 15.01 -20.92 12.42
CA GLY A 85 16.17 -20.94 11.54
C GLY A 85 16.09 -19.87 10.45
N ASP A 86 17.24 -19.44 9.95
CA ASP A 86 17.32 -18.43 8.89
C ASP A 86 16.55 -18.80 7.61
N ASP A 87 16.47 -20.09 7.27
CA ASP A 87 15.69 -20.57 6.12
C ASP A 87 14.18 -20.38 6.31
N ASP A 88 13.68 -20.62 7.52
CA ASP A 88 12.26 -20.43 7.86
C ASP A 88 11.92 -18.94 7.84
N ILE A 89 12.77 -18.09 8.44
CA ILE A 89 12.61 -16.63 8.45
C ILE A 89 12.57 -16.09 7.02
N ARG A 90 13.49 -16.51 6.14
CA ARG A 90 13.47 -16.14 4.72
C ARG A 90 12.18 -16.60 4.04
N THR A 91 11.75 -17.83 4.29
CA THR A 91 10.54 -18.40 3.67
C THR A 91 9.28 -17.63 4.08
N ILE A 92 9.17 -17.24 5.35
CA ILE A 92 8.08 -16.41 5.87
C ILE A 92 8.15 -15.01 5.27
N ASN A 93 9.33 -14.39 5.26
CA ASN A 93 9.55 -13.05 4.69
C ASN A 93 9.16 -12.97 3.21
N ASP A 94 9.52 -14.00 2.43
CA ASP A 94 9.24 -14.08 0.99
C ASP A 94 7.74 -14.15 0.68
N GLN A 95 6.88 -14.49 1.65
CA GLN A 95 5.42 -14.49 1.43
C GLN A 95 4.85 -13.09 1.20
N TYR A 96 5.56 -12.02 1.57
CA TYR A 96 5.14 -10.66 1.22
C TYR A 96 5.10 -10.42 -0.31
N HIS A 97 5.82 -11.22 -1.10
CA HIS A 97 5.72 -11.21 -2.57
C HIS A 97 4.46 -11.93 -3.09
N LYS A 98 3.79 -12.73 -2.25
CA LYS A 98 2.72 -13.68 -2.62
C LYS A 98 1.45 -13.50 -1.80
N LEU A 99 1.17 -12.27 -1.37
CA LEU A 99 -0.10 -11.95 -0.74
C LEU A 99 -1.22 -11.86 -1.78
N ARG A 100 -2.46 -12.14 -1.37
CA ARG A 100 -3.61 -12.11 -2.29
C ARG A 100 -4.20 -10.70 -2.34
N ALA A 101 -4.72 -10.32 -3.51
CA ALA A 101 -5.57 -9.15 -3.60
C ALA A 101 -6.86 -9.35 -2.80
N TYR A 102 -7.45 -8.25 -2.30
CA TYR A 102 -8.80 -8.32 -1.76
C TYR A 102 -9.82 -8.71 -2.85
N PRO A 103 -10.92 -9.42 -2.52
CA PRO A 103 -11.85 -9.96 -3.52
C PRO A 103 -12.47 -8.94 -4.48
N ASP A 104 -12.62 -7.69 -4.06
CA ASP A 104 -13.20 -6.58 -4.84
C ASP A 104 -12.22 -5.97 -5.85
N VAL A 105 -10.92 -6.18 -5.68
CA VAL A 105 -9.89 -5.36 -6.33
C VAL A 105 -9.85 -5.55 -7.84
N ILE A 106 -9.97 -6.79 -8.33
CA ILE A 106 -9.88 -7.07 -9.78
C ILE A 106 -11.05 -6.43 -10.53
N ASN A 107 -12.27 -6.58 -10.00
CA ASN A 107 -13.46 -6.00 -10.62
C ASN A 107 -13.43 -4.48 -10.57
N ALA A 108 -13.04 -3.92 -9.42
CA ALA A 108 -12.96 -2.47 -9.26
C ALA A 108 -11.89 -1.84 -10.17
N LEU A 109 -10.69 -2.42 -10.26
CA LEU A 109 -9.65 -1.96 -11.19
C LEU A 109 -10.08 -2.08 -12.66
N SER A 110 -10.80 -3.14 -13.03
CA SER A 110 -11.38 -3.25 -14.38
C SER A 110 -12.35 -2.11 -14.66
N SER A 111 -13.29 -1.85 -13.74
CA SER A 111 -14.26 -0.77 -13.88
C SER A 111 -13.59 0.60 -13.96
N ILE A 112 -12.58 0.86 -13.12
CA ILE A 112 -11.78 2.09 -13.15
C ILE A 112 -11.08 2.27 -14.50
N LYS A 113 -10.52 1.20 -15.08
CA LYS A 113 -9.92 1.24 -16.41
C LYS A 113 -10.95 1.46 -17.53
N ASP A 114 -12.11 0.83 -17.44
CA ASP A 114 -13.21 1.00 -18.40
C ASP A 114 -13.77 2.43 -18.39
N GLN A 115 -13.68 3.13 -17.26
CA GLN A 115 -14.00 4.56 -17.12
C GLN A 115 -12.91 5.49 -17.67
N GLY A 116 -11.79 4.97 -18.17
CA GLY A 116 -10.71 5.75 -18.80
C GLY A 116 -9.65 6.29 -17.85
N TRP A 117 -9.63 5.87 -16.58
CA TRP A 117 -8.57 6.27 -15.65
C TRP A 117 -7.23 5.62 -16.01
N VAL A 118 -6.16 6.40 -15.85
CA VAL A 118 -4.79 5.86 -15.74
C VAL A 118 -4.60 5.38 -14.31
N VAL A 119 -4.08 4.16 -14.13
CA VAL A 119 -3.88 3.51 -12.84
C VAL A 119 -2.40 3.27 -12.64
N LYS A 120 -1.82 3.89 -11.61
CA LYS A 120 -0.40 3.72 -11.26
C LYS A 120 -0.27 3.31 -9.81
N ILE A 121 0.83 2.65 -9.47
CA ILE A 121 1.21 2.36 -8.09
C ILE A 121 2.30 3.33 -7.65
N VAL A 122 2.16 3.88 -6.45
CA VAL A 122 3.25 4.54 -5.72
C VAL A 122 3.40 3.83 -4.38
N ALA A 123 4.48 3.09 -4.17
CA ALA A 123 4.64 2.28 -2.96
C ALA A 123 6.07 2.28 -2.41
N ASN A 124 6.18 1.99 -1.11
CA ASN A 124 7.44 1.96 -0.37
C ASN A 124 8.45 0.88 -0.83
N PRO A 125 8.03 -0.36 -1.14
CA PRO A 125 8.99 -1.42 -1.46
C PRO A 125 9.66 -1.26 -2.83
N THR A 126 10.62 -2.13 -3.12
CA THR A 126 11.32 -2.16 -4.41
C THR A 126 10.35 -2.38 -5.57
N LYS A 127 10.65 -1.82 -6.74
CA LYS A 127 9.86 -2.01 -7.96
C LYS A 127 9.68 -3.49 -8.27
N LYS A 128 10.75 -4.28 -8.13
CA LYS A 128 10.69 -5.74 -8.31
C LYS A 128 9.67 -6.40 -7.37
N MET A 129 9.65 -6.03 -6.09
CA MET A 129 8.71 -6.59 -5.12
C MET A 129 7.26 -6.22 -5.47
N ILE A 130 7.01 -4.97 -5.88
CA ILE A 130 5.69 -4.52 -6.33
C ILE A 130 5.25 -5.26 -7.60
N GLU A 131 6.16 -5.44 -8.57
CA GLU A 131 5.89 -6.18 -9.81
C GLU A 131 5.57 -7.65 -9.57
N ASP A 132 6.41 -8.35 -8.80
CA ASP A 132 6.22 -9.76 -8.46
C ASP A 132 4.87 -9.97 -7.77
N HIS A 133 4.58 -9.08 -6.81
CA HIS A 133 3.32 -9.08 -6.10
C HIS A 133 2.13 -8.83 -7.05
N SER A 134 2.20 -7.79 -7.87
CA SER A 134 1.09 -7.42 -8.78
C SER A 134 0.82 -8.53 -9.82
N LYS A 135 1.85 -9.26 -10.24
CA LYS A 135 1.72 -10.46 -11.09
C LYS A 135 1.01 -11.59 -10.34
N PHE A 136 1.44 -11.89 -9.13
CA PHE A 136 0.82 -12.94 -8.30
C PHE A 136 -0.64 -12.63 -7.97
N ALA A 137 -0.94 -11.37 -7.61
CA ALA A 137 -2.27 -10.90 -7.28
C ALA A 137 -3.20 -10.72 -8.50
N GLY A 138 -2.67 -10.82 -9.73
CA GLY A 138 -3.43 -10.65 -10.97
C GLY A 138 -3.78 -9.20 -11.33
N THR A 139 -3.22 -8.22 -10.62
CA THR A 139 -3.48 -6.79 -10.80
C THR A 139 -2.59 -6.14 -11.86
N ILE A 140 -1.45 -6.77 -12.21
CA ILE A 140 -0.43 -6.21 -13.11
C ILE A 140 -0.97 -5.69 -14.44
N LYS A 141 -1.99 -6.35 -15.01
CA LYS A 141 -2.60 -5.99 -16.29
C LYS A 141 -3.38 -4.67 -16.28
N PHE A 142 -3.72 -4.16 -15.09
CA PHE A 142 -4.43 -2.89 -14.93
C PHE A 142 -3.49 -1.72 -14.60
N ILE A 143 -2.23 -2.01 -14.29
CA ILE A 143 -1.27 -1.01 -13.79
C ILE A 143 -0.47 -0.47 -14.96
N ASP A 144 -0.65 0.81 -15.27
CA ASP A 144 0.07 1.50 -16.33
C ASP A 144 1.52 1.81 -15.92
N GLU A 145 1.78 1.99 -14.62
CA GLU A 145 3.11 2.29 -14.11
C GLU A 145 3.28 1.90 -12.64
N ILE A 146 4.50 1.44 -12.28
CA ILE A 146 4.92 1.20 -10.91
C ILE A 146 6.05 2.17 -10.56
N ILE A 147 5.85 2.94 -9.49
CA ILE A 147 6.77 3.93 -8.93
C ILE A 147 7.18 3.46 -7.53
N SER A 148 8.47 3.21 -7.34
CA SER A 148 9.02 2.76 -6.06
C SER A 148 9.64 3.93 -5.32
N SER A 149 8.97 4.44 -4.27
CA SER A 149 9.49 5.59 -3.53
C SER A 149 10.81 5.27 -2.81
N GLY A 150 10.95 4.04 -2.32
CA GLY A 150 12.17 3.57 -1.67
C GLY A 150 13.37 3.52 -2.62
N GLU A 151 13.20 3.03 -3.86
CA GLU A 151 14.30 2.98 -4.82
C GLU A 151 14.61 4.34 -5.45
N GLU A 152 13.57 5.15 -5.72
CA GLU A 152 13.72 6.37 -6.51
C GLU A 152 14.02 7.62 -5.66
N LYS A 153 13.53 7.67 -4.41
CA LYS A 153 13.71 8.81 -3.51
C LYS A 153 14.42 8.45 -2.20
N GLN A 154 14.70 7.17 -1.96
CA GLN A 154 15.24 6.70 -0.67
C GLN A 154 14.40 7.17 0.52
N ALA A 155 13.08 7.22 0.33
CA ALA A 155 12.14 7.72 1.31
C ALA A 155 10.89 6.85 1.36
N PHE A 156 10.33 6.72 2.56
CA PHE A 156 9.07 6.04 2.77
C PHE A 156 7.95 7.04 3.06
N LYS A 157 6.72 6.66 2.71
CA LYS A 157 5.53 7.40 3.17
C LYS A 157 5.55 7.48 4.70
N PRO A 158 5.18 8.63 5.31
CA PRO A 158 4.54 9.79 4.70
C PRO A 158 5.53 10.93 4.33
N SER A 159 6.78 10.65 3.94
CA SER A 159 7.68 11.68 3.41
C SER A 159 6.99 12.47 2.28
N PRO A 160 7.03 13.81 2.28
CA PRO A 160 6.52 14.64 1.20
C PRO A 160 7.06 14.25 -0.18
N GLN A 161 8.31 13.77 -0.25
CA GLN A 161 8.97 13.34 -1.48
C GLN A 161 8.23 12.19 -2.18
N VAL A 162 7.50 11.37 -1.43
CA VAL A 162 6.73 10.24 -1.99
C VAL A 162 5.47 10.73 -2.71
N PHE A 163 4.80 11.75 -2.15
CA PHE A 163 3.64 12.36 -2.79
C PHE A 163 4.06 13.23 -3.98
N GLU A 164 5.21 13.89 -3.87
CA GLU A 164 5.80 14.69 -4.95
C GLU A 164 6.12 13.84 -6.18
N ILE A 165 6.87 12.73 -6.02
CA ILE A 165 7.17 11.85 -7.16
C ILE A 165 5.90 11.25 -7.77
N GLY A 166 4.90 10.92 -6.93
CA GLY A 166 3.62 10.45 -7.43
C GLY A 166 2.92 11.50 -8.29
N ALA A 167 2.88 12.75 -7.84
CA ALA A 167 2.29 13.87 -8.57
C ALA A 167 3.05 14.18 -9.87
N GLU A 168 4.39 14.22 -9.83
CA GLU A 168 5.26 14.42 -10.99
C GLU A 168 5.02 13.35 -12.07
N ARG A 169 4.83 12.10 -11.64
CA ARG A 169 4.65 10.95 -12.53
C ARG A 169 3.19 10.72 -12.92
N ALA A 170 2.23 11.47 -12.39
CA ALA A 170 0.82 11.24 -12.70
C ALA A 170 0.47 11.52 -14.18
N GLY A 171 1.20 12.42 -14.83
CA GLY A 171 0.99 12.78 -16.24
C GLY A 171 -0.26 13.62 -16.50
N CYS A 172 -0.87 14.18 -15.45
CA CYS A 172 -2.00 15.09 -15.51
C CYS A 172 -1.86 16.21 -14.44
N PRO A 173 -2.65 17.28 -14.53
CA PRO A 173 -2.72 18.30 -13.48
C PRO A 173 -3.12 17.70 -12.14
N LYS A 174 -2.67 18.32 -11.05
CA LYS A 174 -2.84 17.82 -9.68
C LYS A 174 -4.30 17.63 -9.28
N GLU A 175 -5.19 18.45 -9.84
CA GLU A 175 -6.63 18.44 -9.62
C GLU A 175 -7.31 17.18 -10.20
N GLU A 176 -6.64 16.50 -11.13
CA GLU A 176 -7.08 15.29 -11.83
C GLU A 176 -6.39 14.03 -11.28
N ILE A 177 -5.63 14.17 -10.19
CA ILE A 177 -5.00 13.07 -9.47
C ILE A 177 -5.89 12.65 -8.30
N LEU A 178 -6.20 11.36 -8.22
CA LEU A 178 -6.80 10.75 -7.04
C LEU A 178 -5.80 9.80 -6.37
N TRP A 179 -5.37 10.13 -5.15
CA TRP A 179 -4.55 9.24 -4.33
C TRP A 179 -5.42 8.24 -3.59
N VAL A 180 -5.19 6.94 -3.78
CA VAL A 180 -6.01 5.86 -3.19
C VAL A 180 -5.17 5.06 -2.20
N THR A 181 -5.63 5.01 -0.96
CA THR A 181 -4.94 4.27 0.12
C THR A 181 -5.94 3.65 1.09
N GLY A 182 -5.58 2.50 1.66
CA GLY A 182 -6.28 1.87 2.78
C GLY A 182 -5.86 2.43 4.14
N HIS A 183 -4.87 3.31 4.18
CA HIS A 183 -4.26 3.80 5.41
C HIS A 183 -4.60 5.26 5.69
N GLN A 184 -5.23 5.51 6.83
CA GLN A 184 -5.56 6.86 7.29
C GLN A 184 -4.31 7.77 7.41
N TRP A 185 -3.19 7.25 7.92
CA TRP A 185 -1.95 8.03 8.08
C TRP A 185 -1.36 8.48 6.73
N GLU A 186 -1.53 7.68 5.69
CA GLU A 186 -1.10 8.01 4.33
C GLU A 186 -2.05 9.02 3.68
N ALA A 187 -3.36 8.83 3.89
CA ALA A 187 -4.38 9.75 3.42
C ALA A 187 -4.09 11.18 3.92
N PHE A 188 -3.70 11.33 5.19
CA PHE A 188 -3.31 12.62 5.74
C PHE A 188 -2.10 13.23 5.03
N GLY A 189 -1.07 12.44 4.74
CA GLY A 189 0.10 12.90 4.01
C GLY A 189 -0.27 13.42 2.61
N ALA A 190 -1.09 12.67 1.86
CA ALA A 190 -1.54 13.05 0.53
C ALA A 190 -2.44 14.31 0.55
N VAL A 191 -3.39 14.41 1.49
CA VAL A 191 -4.23 15.62 1.66
C VAL A 191 -3.36 16.83 1.97
N ARG A 192 -2.38 16.71 2.87
CA ARG A 192 -1.46 17.80 3.22
C ARG A 192 -0.53 18.18 2.07
N HIS A 193 -0.25 17.24 1.18
CA HIS A 193 0.43 17.53 -0.08
C HIS A 193 -0.53 18.13 -1.13
N GLY A 194 -1.81 18.36 -0.84
CA GLY A 194 -2.78 19.03 -1.71
C GLY A 194 -3.37 18.15 -2.81
N LEU A 195 -3.32 16.83 -2.66
CA LEU A 195 -3.94 15.87 -3.59
C LEU A 195 -5.39 15.60 -3.20
N LYS A 196 -6.24 15.22 -4.18
CA LYS A 196 -7.50 14.56 -3.85
C LYS A 196 -7.21 13.15 -3.35
N VAL A 197 -7.94 12.70 -2.33
CA VAL A 197 -7.67 11.42 -1.67
C VAL A 197 -8.94 10.60 -1.50
N ALA A 198 -8.85 9.30 -1.81
CA ALA A 198 -9.80 8.28 -1.41
C ALA A 198 -9.16 7.38 -0.35
N TRP A 199 -9.77 7.36 0.84
CA TRP A 199 -9.41 6.42 1.89
C TRP A 199 -10.34 5.21 1.87
N THR A 200 -9.84 4.07 1.38
CA THR A 200 -10.54 2.80 1.37
C THR A 200 -10.41 2.14 2.76
N ASN A 201 -11.28 2.50 3.69
CA ASN A 201 -11.30 2.05 5.08
C ASN A 201 -11.76 0.58 5.24
N ARG A 202 -10.96 -0.36 4.73
CA ARG A 202 -11.24 -1.80 4.75
C ARG A 202 -11.41 -2.36 6.16
N ALA A 203 -10.65 -1.83 7.11
CA ALA A 203 -10.63 -2.27 8.50
C ALA A 203 -11.68 -1.57 9.38
N GLN A 204 -12.56 -0.73 8.81
CA GLN A 204 -13.57 0.06 9.54
C GLN A 204 -12.97 0.82 10.73
N GLN A 205 -11.73 1.31 10.56
CA GLN A 205 -11.04 2.02 11.61
C GLN A 205 -11.77 3.32 11.96
N PRO A 206 -11.80 3.71 13.24
CA PRO A 206 -12.31 5.00 13.63
C PRO A 206 -11.47 6.09 12.94
N LYS A 207 -12.18 7.08 12.41
CA LYS A 207 -11.56 8.25 11.82
C LYS A 207 -10.93 9.13 12.91
N LEU A 208 -9.68 9.51 12.71
CA LEU A 208 -8.94 10.38 13.61
C LEU A 208 -9.40 11.84 13.40
N GLN A 209 -9.86 12.48 14.46
CA GLN A 209 -10.47 13.81 14.44
C GLN A 209 -9.42 14.92 14.58
N ILE A 210 -8.61 15.14 13.54
CA ILE A 210 -7.52 16.14 13.53
C ILE A 210 -7.68 17.23 12.46
N GLY A 211 -8.87 17.36 11.87
CA GLY A 211 -9.18 18.39 10.87
C GLY A 211 -8.53 18.17 9.49
N ILE A 212 -8.14 16.93 9.17
CA ILE A 212 -7.63 16.54 7.86
C ILE A 212 -8.58 15.48 7.29
N GLU A 213 -9.11 15.74 6.10
CA GLU A 213 -10.21 14.97 5.53
C GLU A 213 -9.88 14.48 4.11
N PRO A 214 -9.98 13.16 3.83
CA PRO A 214 -9.97 12.69 2.46
C PRO A 214 -11.27 13.11 1.75
N ASN A 215 -11.22 13.22 0.42
CA ASN A 215 -12.39 13.54 -0.40
C ASN A 215 -13.42 12.41 -0.38
N TYR A 216 -12.95 11.17 -0.33
CA TYR A 216 -13.79 9.99 -0.31
C TYR A 216 -13.36 9.05 0.82
N ILE A 217 -14.33 8.46 1.51
CA ILE A 217 -14.11 7.36 2.45
C ILE A 217 -15.01 6.22 2.00
N THR A 218 -14.42 5.09 1.61
CA THR A 218 -15.14 3.93 1.09
C THR A 218 -14.78 2.69 1.89
N LYS A 219 -15.66 1.68 1.91
CA LYS A 219 -15.45 0.42 2.62
C LYS A 219 -14.58 -0.55 1.82
N ASN A 220 -14.64 -0.44 0.50
CA ASN A 220 -13.90 -1.26 -0.45
C ASN A 220 -13.62 -0.48 -1.74
N LEU A 221 -12.87 -1.08 -2.66
CA LEU A 221 -12.47 -0.43 -3.90
C LEU A 221 -13.60 -0.38 -4.93
N GLN A 222 -14.54 -1.33 -4.89
CA GLN A 222 -15.70 -1.30 -5.78
C GLN A 222 -16.59 -0.08 -5.50
N GLU A 223 -16.85 0.22 -4.23
CA GLU A 223 -17.58 1.44 -3.84
C GLU A 223 -16.88 2.71 -4.34
N LEU A 224 -15.54 2.74 -4.34
CA LEU A 224 -14.80 3.85 -4.94
C LEU A 224 -15.00 3.91 -6.45
N ALA A 225 -14.88 2.78 -7.14
CA ALA A 225 -15.10 2.70 -8.59
C ALA A 225 -16.51 3.16 -8.98
N ASP A 226 -17.53 2.84 -8.18
CA ASP A 226 -18.91 3.26 -8.40
C ASP A 226 -19.08 4.77 -8.19
N ILE A 227 -18.44 5.35 -7.16
CA ILE A 227 -18.50 6.80 -6.90
C ILE A 227 -17.87 7.58 -8.05
N VAL A 228 -16.65 7.22 -8.46
CA VAL A 228 -15.91 7.99 -9.48
C VAL A 228 -16.49 7.84 -10.89
N ALA A 229 -17.34 6.84 -11.13
CA ALA A 229 -18.07 6.68 -12.38
C ALA A 229 -19.07 7.82 -12.63
N HIS A 230 -19.56 8.45 -11.56
CA HIS A 230 -20.56 9.52 -11.61
C HIS A 230 -19.94 10.93 -11.66
N ASP A 231 -18.61 11.03 -11.58
CA ASP A 231 -17.84 12.29 -11.64
C ASP A 231 -17.44 12.67 -13.09
N TYR A 232 -18.13 12.09 -14.09
CA TYR A 232 -18.00 12.36 -15.53
C TYR A 232 -19.35 12.73 -16.16
#